data_AF-A0A7C7G4N8-F1
#
_entry.id   AF-A0A7C7G4N8-F1
#
_cell.length_a   1.000
_cell.length_b   1.000
_cell.length_c   1.000
_cell.angle_alpha   90.00
_cell.angle_beta   90.00
_cell.angle_gamma   90.00
#
_symmetry.space_group_name_H-M   'P 1'
#
loop_
_entity.id
_entity.type
_entity.pdbx_description
1 polymer ?
#
loop_
_entity_poly.entity_id
_entity_poly.type
_entity_poly.pdbx_seq_one_letter_code
_entity_poly.pdbx_strand_id
1 'polypeptide(L)'
;MSKKVEVHIETSGAYELTGFWDWVCLSPKKTVPPHAGIHERANELKIIIHNQDDFDWAEEHAIKVGKECKLYLQPEWSVANEMIPKIVEFIKAQQQWTISLQSHKYLGIP
;
A
#
# COMPACT_ATOMS: atom_id res chain seq x y z
N MET A 1 4.04 4.05 35.10
CA MET A 1 3.39 4.48 33.84
C MET A 1 3.33 3.28 32.93
N SER A 2 2.15 2.86 32.48
CA SER A 2 2.03 1.82 31.45
C SER A 2 2.65 2.34 30.15
N LYS A 3 3.51 1.53 29.51
CA LYS A 3 4.01 1.86 28.16
C LYS A 3 2.81 1.90 27.21
N LYS A 4 2.56 3.05 26.57
CA LYS A 4 1.64 3.12 25.43
C LYS A 4 2.28 2.27 24.32
N VAL A 5 1.56 1.25 23.86
CA VAL A 5 1.95 0.43 22.71
C VAL A 5 1.41 1.13 21.47
N GLU A 6 2.25 1.32 20.46
CA GLU A 6 1.83 1.80 19.15
C GLU A 6 1.17 0.66 18.38
N VAL A 7 -0.01 0.92 17.81
CA VAL A 7 -0.80 -0.09 17.11
C VAL A 7 -0.95 0.25 15.64
N HIS A 8 -0.64 -0.73 14.79
CA HIS A 8 -0.70 -0.62 13.34
C HIS A 8 -1.76 -1.58 12.80
N ILE A 9 -2.49 -1.16 11.77
CA ILE A 9 -3.41 -2.01 11.02
C ILE A 9 -3.01 -2.04 9.54
N GLU A 10 -2.98 -3.24 8.96
CA GLU A 10 -3.01 -3.45 7.51
C GLU A 10 -4.41 -3.88 7.10
N THR A 11 -5.01 -3.19 6.13
CA THR A 11 -6.38 -3.44 5.72
C THR A 11 -6.57 -3.26 4.22
N SER A 12 -7.48 -4.03 3.60
CA SER A 12 -7.95 -3.75 2.24
C SER A 12 -8.88 -2.54 2.18
N GLY A 13 -9.41 -2.15 3.33
CA GLY A 13 -10.37 -1.09 3.49
C GLY A 13 -11.78 -1.40 2.98
N ALA A 14 -12.10 -2.66 2.70
CA ALA A 14 -13.42 -3.10 2.24
C ALA A 14 -14.56 -2.85 3.25
N TYR A 15 -14.23 -2.59 4.51
CA TYR A 15 -15.18 -2.40 5.62
C TYR A 15 -14.84 -1.14 6.41
N GLU A 16 -15.80 -0.68 7.20
CA GLU A 16 -15.61 0.46 8.10
C GLU A 16 -14.45 0.20 9.09
N LEU A 17 -13.56 1.20 9.20
CA LEU A 17 -12.41 1.13 10.09
C LEU A 17 -12.83 1.46 11.53
N THR A 18 -12.86 0.44 12.39
CA THR A 18 -13.18 0.59 13.83
C THR A 18 -11.92 0.78 14.68
N GLY A 19 -12.09 1.34 15.87
CA GLY A 19 -11.00 1.55 16.84
C GLY A 19 -10.08 2.73 16.51
N PHE A 20 -9.02 2.86 17.32
CA PHE A 20 -7.98 3.88 17.19
C PHE A 20 -6.67 3.20 16.81
N TRP A 21 -6.07 3.67 15.73
CA TRP A 21 -4.83 3.15 15.18
C TRP A 21 -3.80 4.28 15.11
N ASP A 22 -2.57 4.02 15.54
CA ASP A 22 -1.47 4.97 15.39
C ASP A 22 -0.95 4.96 13.93
N TRP A 23 -1.17 3.87 13.18
CA TRP A 23 -0.86 3.77 11.76
C TRP A 23 -1.86 2.89 10.99
N VAL A 24 -2.35 3.39 9.86
CA VAL A 24 -3.24 2.68 8.93
C VAL A 24 -2.55 2.51 7.59
N CYS A 25 -2.25 1.25 7.25
CA CYS A 25 -1.80 0.84 5.92
C CYS A 25 -3.01 0.33 5.13
N LEU A 26 -3.41 1.08 4.10
CA LEU A 26 -4.46 0.73 3.17
C LEU A 26 -3.86 0.05 1.93
N SER A 27 -4.29 -1.19 1.65
CA SER A 27 -3.92 -1.93 0.43
C SER A 27 -5.17 -2.39 -0.33
N PRO A 28 -5.80 -1.49 -1.12
CA PRO A 28 -7.08 -1.74 -1.75
C PRO A 28 -7.03 -2.93 -2.71
N LYS A 29 -8.11 -3.71 -2.75
CA LYS A 29 -8.25 -4.86 -3.64
C LYS A 29 -9.27 -4.55 -4.73
N LYS A 30 -9.01 -4.99 -5.96
CA LYS A 30 -9.92 -4.76 -7.10
C LYS A 30 -11.29 -5.46 -6.95
N THR A 31 -11.36 -6.51 -6.14
CA THR A 31 -12.59 -7.31 -5.96
C THR A 31 -13.65 -6.61 -5.11
N VAL A 32 -13.23 -5.84 -4.10
CA VAL A 32 -14.14 -5.12 -3.22
C VAL A 32 -13.60 -3.70 -3.02
N PRO A 33 -14.32 -2.67 -3.49
CA PRO A 33 -13.85 -1.30 -3.39
C PRO A 33 -13.73 -0.89 -1.92
N PRO A 34 -12.81 0.03 -1.58
CA PRO A 34 -12.69 0.50 -0.21
C PRO A 34 -13.93 1.29 0.22
N HIS A 35 -14.29 1.16 1.49
CA HIS A 35 -15.35 1.90 2.14
C HIS A 35 -15.06 3.42 2.08
N ALA A 36 -16.12 4.23 1.97
CA ALA A 36 -16.00 5.68 1.95
C ALA A 36 -15.21 6.20 3.16
N GLY A 37 -14.33 7.19 2.93
CA GLY A 37 -13.53 7.86 3.96
C GLY A 37 -12.27 7.13 4.43
N ILE A 38 -12.02 5.87 4.03
CA ILE A 38 -10.83 5.16 4.50
C ILE A 38 -9.53 5.69 3.92
N HIS A 39 -9.56 6.23 2.70
CA HIS A 39 -8.39 6.87 2.07
C HIS A 39 -7.90 8.08 2.87
N GLU A 40 -8.82 8.88 3.41
CA GLU A 40 -8.48 10.06 4.24
C GLU A 40 -7.82 9.67 5.56
N ARG A 41 -8.09 8.46 6.06
CA ARG A 41 -7.52 7.92 7.29
C ARG A 41 -6.22 7.15 7.07
N ALA A 42 -5.81 6.89 5.83
CA ALA A 42 -4.61 6.13 5.54
C ALA A 42 -3.36 6.97 5.81
N ASN A 43 -2.43 6.41 6.59
CA ASN A 43 -1.06 6.94 6.73
C ASN A 43 -0.15 6.40 5.63
N GLU A 44 -0.50 5.24 5.10
CA GLU A 44 0.21 4.51 4.07
C GLU A 44 -0.79 3.93 3.07
N LEU A 45 -0.55 4.17 1.78
CA LEU A 45 -1.22 3.50 0.67
C LEU A 45 -0.24 2.54 0.02
N LYS A 46 -0.55 1.24 0.04
CA LYS A 46 0.30 0.18 -0.50
C LYS A 46 -0.42 -0.55 -1.62
N ILE A 47 -0.06 -0.25 -2.86
CA ILE A 47 -0.67 -0.85 -4.06
C ILE A 47 0.13 -2.07 -4.49
N ILE A 48 -0.57 -3.17 -4.73
CA ILE A 48 0.03 -4.40 -5.25
C ILE A 48 0.09 -4.31 -6.77
N ILE A 49 1.28 -4.46 -7.34
CA ILE A 49 1.54 -4.43 -8.78
C ILE A 49 1.75 -5.86 -9.28
N HIS A 50 0.76 -6.38 -9.99
CA HIS A 50 0.78 -7.67 -10.65
C HIS A 50 0.89 -7.54 -12.18
N ASN A 51 0.32 -6.47 -12.76
CA ASN A 51 0.38 -6.16 -14.19
C ASN A 51 0.48 -4.64 -14.44
N GLN A 52 0.50 -4.25 -15.72
CA GLN A 52 0.67 -2.86 -16.12
C GLN A 52 -0.50 -1.95 -15.70
N ASP A 53 -1.73 -2.46 -15.73
CA ASP A 53 -2.94 -1.70 -15.37
C ASP A 53 -2.97 -1.35 -13.87
N ASP A 54 -2.16 -2.02 -13.05
CA ASP A 54 -2.06 -1.71 -11.62
C ASP A 54 -1.36 -0.37 -11.33
N PHE A 55 -0.58 0.16 -12.28
CA PHE A 55 0.00 1.50 -12.13
C PHE A 55 -1.06 2.60 -12.22
N ASP A 56 -2.02 2.45 -13.15
CA ASP A 56 -3.15 3.38 -13.26
C ASP A 56 -4.03 3.31 -12.00
N TRP A 57 -4.29 2.08 -11.53
CA TRP A 57 -4.97 1.85 -10.25
C TRP A 57 -4.25 2.51 -9.07
N ALA A 58 -2.92 2.53 -9.09
CA ALA A 58 -2.13 3.17 -8.05
C ALA A 58 -2.36 4.70 -8.02
N GLU A 59 -2.30 5.35 -9.18
CA GLU A 59 -2.56 6.79 -9.30
C GLU A 59 -4.01 7.15 -8.94
N GLU A 60 -4.99 6.35 -9.39
CA GLU A 60 -6.40 6.53 -9.05
C GLU A 60 -6.66 6.49 -7.54
N HIS A 61 -5.87 5.74 -6.78
CA HIS A 61 -5.96 5.67 -5.33
C HIS A 61 -5.12 6.73 -4.63
N ALA A 62 -3.98 7.12 -5.20
CA ALA A 62 -3.12 8.17 -4.66
C ALA A 62 -3.83 9.52 -4.58
N ILE A 63 -4.67 9.86 -5.55
CA ILE A 63 -5.44 11.12 -5.52
C ILE A 63 -6.51 11.17 -4.40
N LYS A 64 -6.85 10.02 -3.81
CA LYS A 64 -7.90 9.90 -2.77
C LYS A 64 -7.34 9.99 -1.35
N VAL A 65 -6.04 9.78 -1.16
CA VAL A 65 -5.41 9.81 0.17
C VAL A 65 -4.92 11.21 0.53
N GLY A 66 -4.67 11.44 1.82
CA GLY A 66 -4.11 12.71 2.29
C GLY A 66 -2.68 12.97 1.77
N LYS A 67 -2.27 14.24 1.71
CA LYS A 67 -0.95 14.66 1.18
C LYS A 67 0.25 14.05 1.93
N GLU A 68 0.08 13.78 3.23
CA GLU A 68 1.12 13.18 4.07
C GLU A 68 1.11 11.64 4.01
N CYS A 69 0.18 11.04 3.26
CA CYS A 69 0.09 9.60 3.11
C CYS A 69 1.29 9.09 2.30
N LYS A 70 2.00 8.10 2.84
CA LYS A 70 3.12 7.46 2.16
C LYS A 70 2.62 6.54 1.06
N LEU A 71 3.17 6.67 -0.13
CA LEU A 71 2.74 5.93 -1.32
C LEU A 71 3.74 4.82 -1.65
N TYR A 72 3.28 3.57 -1.62
CA TYR A 72 4.11 2.40 -1.90
C TYR A 72 3.57 1.54 -3.02
N LEU A 73 4.50 1.07 -3.86
CA LEU A 73 4.28 0.03 -4.84
C LEU A 73 4.95 -1.25 -4.37
N GLN A 74 4.16 -2.31 -4.20
CA GLN A 74 4.66 -3.63 -3.82
C GLN A 74 4.47 -4.59 -4.99
N PRO A 75 5.52 -5.22 -5.52
CA PRO A 75 5.34 -6.26 -6.53
C PRO A 75 4.56 -7.42 -5.96
N GLU A 76 3.62 -7.96 -6.73
CA GLU A 76 3.05 -9.26 -6.39
C GLU A 76 4.13 -10.34 -6.55
N TRP A 77 4.19 -11.24 -5.57
CA TRP A 77 5.32 -12.13 -5.42
C TRP A 77 5.51 -13.09 -6.59
N SER A 78 4.42 -13.65 -7.13
CA SER A 78 4.46 -14.59 -8.24
C SER A 78 5.07 -14.00 -9.52
N VAL A 79 5.06 -12.67 -9.65
CA VAL A 79 5.52 -11.93 -10.84
C VAL A 79 6.60 -10.89 -10.49
N ALA A 80 7.21 -11.00 -9.31
CA ALA A 80 8.12 -9.98 -8.79
C ALA A 80 9.34 -9.74 -9.69
N ASN A 81 9.92 -10.79 -10.25
CA ASN A 81 11.05 -10.68 -11.18
C ASN A 81 10.72 -9.84 -12.42
N GLU A 82 9.47 -9.89 -12.88
CA GLU A 82 9.01 -9.10 -14.03
C GLU A 82 8.60 -7.67 -13.61
N MET A 83 7.92 -7.55 -12.46
CA MET A 83 7.33 -6.28 -12.03
C MET A 83 8.33 -5.34 -11.38
N ILE A 84 9.37 -5.83 -10.69
CA ILE A 84 10.34 -4.96 -10.01
C ILE A 84 11.02 -3.97 -10.97
N PRO A 85 11.57 -4.38 -12.14
CA PRO A 85 12.13 -3.43 -13.09
C PRO A 85 11.13 -2.37 -13.55
N LYS A 86 9.87 -2.76 -13.79
CA LYS A 86 8.80 -1.84 -14.21
C LYS A 86 8.45 -0.84 -13.11
N ILE A 87 8.37 -1.31 -11.85
CA ILE A 87 8.15 -0.45 -10.67
C ILE A 87 9.30 0.55 -10.51
N VAL A 88 10.55 0.11 -10.69
CA VAL A 88 11.72 0.99 -10.59
C VAL A 88 11.65 2.10 -11.65
N GLU A 89 11.34 1.76 -12.90
CA GLU A 89 11.18 2.77 -13.96
C GLU A 89 10.00 3.72 -13.68
N PHE A 90 8.89 3.19 -13.18
CA PHE A 90 7.74 4.01 -12.79
C PHE A 90 8.09 5.00 -11.67
N ILE A 91 8.77 4.55 -10.61
CA ILE A 91 9.19 5.41 -9.49
C ILE A 91 10.18 6.50 -9.94
N LYS A 92 11.10 6.18 -10.86
CA LYS A 92 12.01 7.19 -11.43
C LYS A 92 11.24 8.33 -12.12
N ALA A 93 10.11 8.01 -12.77
CA ALA A 93 9.23 8.98 -13.40
C ALA A 93 8.30 9.69 -12.39
N GLN A 94 7.81 8.97 -11.37
CA GLN A 94 6.86 9.45 -10.37
C GLN A 94 7.46 9.36 -8.95
N GLN A 95 8.30 10.34 -8.60
CA GLN A 95 9.16 10.31 -7.40
C GLN A 95 8.41 10.34 -6.06
N GLN A 96 7.08 10.50 -6.07
CA GLN A 96 6.23 10.38 -4.87
C GLN A 96 6.12 8.93 -4.37
N TRP A 97 6.37 7.95 -5.23
CA TRP A 97 6.23 6.54 -4.90
C TRP A 97 7.52 5.94 -4.35
N THR A 98 7.39 5.00 -3.42
CA THR A 98 8.49 4.18 -2.88
C THR A 98 8.22 2.70 -3.14
N ILE A 99 9.25 1.91 -3.42
CA ILE A 99 9.08 0.46 -3.55
C ILE A 99 8.98 -0.20 -2.17
N SER A 100 7.99 -1.08 -1.99
CA SER A 100 7.86 -1.94 -0.81
C SER A 100 8.22 -3.37 -1.18
N LEU A 101 9.31 -3.91 -0.63
CA LEU A 101 9.73 -5.27 -0.88
C LEU A 101 9.29 -6.20 0.25
N GLN A 102 8.80 -7.39 -0.12
CA GLN A 102 8.49 -8.46 0.82
C GLN A 102 9.79 -9.19 1.24
N SER A 103 10.68 -8.49 1.97
CA SER A 103 12.03 -8.97 2.31
C SER A 103 12.03 -10.35 2.98
N HIS A 104 11.01 -10.67 3.77
CA HIS A 104 10.85 -11.99 4.40
C HIS A 104 10.83 -13.15 3.38
N LYS A 105 10.23 -12.95 2.19
CA LYS A 105 10.21 -13.96 1.12
C LYS A 105 11.57 -14.17 0.46
N TYR A 106 12.38 -13.12 0.37
CA TYR A 106 13.77 -13.23 -0.11
C TYR A 106 14.67 -13.95 0.90
N LEU A 107 14.40 -13.74 2.19
CA LEU A 107 15.19 -14.29 3.29
C LEU A 107 14.73 -15.70 3.72
N GLY A 108 13.56 -16.15 3.27
CA GLY A 108 12.99 -17.45 3.64
C GLY A 108 12.53 -17.51 5.11
N ILE A 109 12.07 -16.38 5.65
CA ILE A 109 11.59 -16.27 7.04
C ILE A 109 10.09 -15.91 7.05
N PRO A 110 9.33 -16.37 8.07
CA PRO A 110 7.96 -15.93 8.30
C PRO A 110 7.87 -14.47 8.76
#